data_AF-A0A961MLS0-F1
#
_entry.id   AF-A0A961MLS0-F1
#
_cell.length_a   1.000
_cell.length_b   1.000
_cell.length_c   1.000
_cell.angle_alpha   90.00
_cell.angle_beta   90.00
_cell.angle_gamma   90.00
#
_symmetry.space_group_name_H-M   'P 1'
#
loop_
_entity.id
_entity.type
_entity.pdbx_description
1 polymer ?
#
loop_
_entity_poly.entity_id
_entity_poly.type
_entity_poly.pdbx_seq_one_letter_code
_entity_poly.pdbx_strand_id
1 'polypeptide(L)'
;MKTEPDEDLDLMPPAFAEGLDDWARGDGTPESPTYDRTDSARIAMNDRDFGACMELRKTDSVQRLRYMGELPIRPGSYVEITARIKALRGPLPMVRIATWPGGAGGQGIANLPSTGPLLRLVAHDVPVGLRLVIGPQAGPGVDLVWDDRALYAHVGLDLVGPDGGVVRIGDIAVRDVTRGHGPGHRALPGFAPAPI
;
A
#
# COMPACT_ATOMS: atom_id res chain seq x y z
N MET A 1 21.65 13.26 28.94
CA MET A 1 21.21 12.12 28.11
C MET A 1 20.55 12.72 26.89
N LYS A 2 21.27 12.77 25.77
CA LYS A 2 20.82 13.41 24.54
C LYS A 2 19.85 12.43 23.90
N THR A 3 18.55 12.73 23.88
CA THR A 3 17.60 12.00 23.04
C THR A 3 18.09 12.18 21.61
N GLU A 4 18.61 11.11 21.01
CA GLU A 4 18.86 11.11 19.58
C GLU A 4 17.53 11.38 18.89
N PRO A 5 17.50 12.24 17.86
CA PRO A 5 16.29 12.39 17.06
C PRO A 5 15.99 10.99 16.52
N ASP A 6 14.84 10.47 16.90
CA ASP A 6 14.23 9.28 16.31
C ASP A 6 14.19 9.54 14.79
N GLU A 7 15.21 9.05 14.06
CA GLU A 7 15.33 9.26 12.63
C GLU A 7 14.06 8.72 11.99
N ASP A 8 13.22 9.63 11.48
CA ASP A 8 11.99 9.25 10.79
C ASP A 8 12.40 8.29 9.68
N LEU A 9 12.01 7.01 9.82
CA LEU A 9 12.38 5.98 8.87
C LEU A 9 11.75 6.31 7.55
N ASP A 10 12.57 6.43 6.51
CA ASP A 10 12.03 6.54 5.16
C ASP A 10 11.43 5.20 4.75
N LEU A 11 10.10 5.14 4.82
CA LEU A 11 9.30 3.99 4.42
C LEU A 11 8.77 4.14 3.00
N MET A 12 9.07 5.25 2.30
CA MET A 12 8.47 5.53 1.01
C MET A 12 8.97 4.53 -0.05
N PRO A 13 8.06 3.77 -0.70
CA PRO A 13 8.40 3.08 -1.93
C PRO A 13 8.87 4.08 -3.01
N PRO A 14 9.71 3.65 -3.96
CA PRO A 14 10.11 4.48 -5.09
C PRO A 14 8.89 4.89 -5.91
N ALA A 15 8.90 6.09 -6.49
CA ALA A 15 7.80 6.52 -7.33
C ALA A 15 7.72 5.65 -8.60
N PHE A 16 6.53 5.44 -9.16
CA PHE A 16 6.38 4.70 -10.41
C PHE A 16 7.15 5.34 -11.58
N ALA A 17 7.41 6.64 -11.50
CA ALA A 17 8.19 7.37 -12.49
C ALA A 17 9.66 6.94 -12.56
N GLU A 18 10.17 6.31 -11.50
CA GLU A 18 11.56 5.85 -11.40
C GLU A 18 11.78 4.50 -12.11
N GLY A 19 10.71 3.72 -12.29
CA GLY A 19 10.76 2.41 -12.92
C GLY A 19 9.63 1.50 -12.45
N LEU A 20 9.45 0.38 -13.14
CA LEU A 20 8.51 -0.68 -12.77
C LEU A 20 9.23 -2.01 -12.41
N ASP A 21 10.56 -1.98 -12.30
CA ASP A 21 11.42 -3.10 -11.93
C ASP A 21 11.38 -3.39 -10.42
N ASP A 22 11.09 -2.40 -9.58
CA ASP A 22 10.83 -2.61 -8.14
C ASP A 22 9.38 -3.03 -7.81
N TRP A 23 8.55 -3.18 -8.84
CA TRP A 23 7.11 -3.44 -8.71
C TRP A 23 6.75 -4.81 -9.24
N ALA A 24 6.43 -5.74 -8.33
CA ALA A 24 6.14 -7.12 -8.61
C ALA A 24 4.68 -7.39 -9.00
N ARG A 25 4.52 -8.37 -9.89
CA ARG A 25 3.30 -9.11 -10.25
C ARG A 25 3.08 -10.32 -9.34
N GLY A 26 3.40 -10.18 -8.05
CA GLY A 26 3.44 -11.26 -7.08
C GLY A 26 3.40 -10.74 -5.65
N ASP A 27 4.04 -11.45 -4.73
CA ASP A 27 4.09 -11.08 -3.31
C ASP A 27 5.24 -10.12 -2.95
N GLY A 28 6.01 -9.68 -3.95
CA GLY A 28 7.16 -8.78 -3.75
C GLY A 28 8.43 -9.51 -3.29
N THR A 29 8.32 -10.80 -2.97
CA THR A 29 9.43 -11.66 -2.58
C THR A 29 10.43 -11.88 -3.72
N PRO A 30 11.66 -12.35 -3.42
CA PRO A 30 12.61 -12.78 -4.45
C PRO A 30 11.97 -13.69 -5.50
N GLU A 31 12.44 -13.59 -6.74
CA GLU A 31 11.92 -14.28 -7.93
C GLU A 31 10.49 -13.88 -8.36
N SER A 32 9.84 -12.91 -7.71
CA SER A 32 8.58 -12.38 -8.21
C SER A 32 8.80 -11.68 -9.56
N PRO A 33 8.00 -11.99 -10.60
CA PRO A 33 8.10 -11.29 -11.88
C PRO A 33 7.74 -9.81 -11.71
N THR A 34 8.47 -8.91 -12.36
CA THR A 34 8.26 -7.46 -12.26
C THR A 34 7.28 -6.96 -13.32
N TYR A 35 6.83 -5.71 -13.19
CA TYR A 35 6.06 -5.01 -14.21
C TYR A 35 6.93 -4.33 -15.27
N ASP A 36 8.26 -4.32 -15.10
CA ASP A 36 9.18 -3.80 -16.11
C ASP A 36 9.00 -4.52 -17.43
N ARG A 37 8.92 -3.74 -18.51
CA ARG A 37 8.77 -4.20 -19.90
C ARG A 37 7.61 -5.19 -20.13
N THR A 38 6.56 -5.12 -19.33
CA THR A 38 5.34 -5.91 -19.57
C THR A 38 4.37 -5.19 -20.50
N ASP A 39 3.64 -5.94 -21.34
CA ASP A 39 2.61 -5.37 -22.21
C ASP A 39 1.34 -4.91 -21.47
N SER A 40 1.22 -5.28 -20.19
CA SER A 40 0.07 -4.93 -19.34
C SER A 40 0.31 -3.68 -18.51
N ALA A 41 1.53 -3.18 -18.36
CA ALA A 41 1.83 -2.00 -17.58
C ALA A 41 2.72 -1.00 -18.31
N ARG A 42 2.54 0.29 -18.03
CA ARG A 42 3.39 1.36 -18.52
C ARG A 42 3.35 2.56 -17.59
N ILE A 43 4.35 3.41 -17.68
CA ILE A 43 4.33 4.72 -17.00
C ILE A 43 3.56 5.70 -17.88
N ALA A 44 2.53 6.33 -17.32
CA ALA A 44 1.83 7.44 -17.94
C ALA A 44 2.38 8.75 -17.35
N MET A 45 2.96 9.57 -18.22
CA MET A 45 3.44 10.90 -17.86
C MET A 45 2.30 11.90 -18.05
N ASN A 46 2.04 12.76 -17.05
CA ASN A 46 1.06 13.84 -17.09
C ASN A 46 -0.41 13.41 -16.98
N ASP A 47 -0.73 12.43 -16.13
CA ASP A 47 -2.11 12.25 -15.68
C ASP A 47 -2.58 13.48 -14.87
N ARG A 48 -3.81 13.95 -15.13
CA ARG A 48 -4.34 15.16 -14.47
C ARG A 48 -4.43 15.03 -12.95
N ASP A 49 -4.71 13.84 -12.44
CA ASP A 49 -5.00 13.63 -11.01
C ASP A 49 -3.76 13.10 -10.25
N PHE A 50 -2.81 12.48 -10.95
CA PHE A 50 -1.65 11.79 -10.37
C PHE A 50 -0.28 12.31 -10.85
N GLY A 51 -0.20 13.11 -11.92
CA GLY A 51 1.09 13.46 -12.52
C GLY A 51 1.70 12.26 -13.24
N ALA A 52 2.92 11.87 -12.87
CA ALA A 52 3.49 10.60 -13.31
C ALA A 52 2.87 9.44 -12.51
N CYS A 53 2.43 8.38 -13.19
CA CYS A 53 1.72 7.28 -12.54
C CYS A 53 1.82 5.97 -13.34
N MET A 54 1.50 4.85 -12.70
CA MET A 54 1.38 3.56 -13.39
C MET A 54 0.03 3.44 -14.09
N GLU A 55 0.00 3.09 -15.37
CA GLU A 55 -1.19 2.59 -16.06
C GLU A 55 -1.10 1.06 -16.18
N LEU A 56 -2.09 0.36 -15.66
CA LEU A 56 -2.12 -1.11 -15.56
C LEU A 56 -3.39 -1.67 -16.18
N ARG A 57 -3.24 -2.60 -17.12
CA ARG A 57 -4.30 -3.47 -17.63
C ARG A 57 -4.36 -4.73 -16.77
N LYS A 58 -5.50 -4.98 -16.16
CA LYS A 58 -5.76 -6.19 -15.39
C LYS A 58 -5.88 -7.40 -16.31
N THR A 59 -5.08 -8.44 -16.06
CA THR A 59 -5.03 -9.68 -16.84
C THR A 59 -5.23 -10.95 -16.03
N ASP A 60 -5.19 -10.84 -14.70
CA ASP A 60 -5.31 -11.96 -13.76
C ASP A 60 -6.51 -11.75 -12.84
N SER A 61 -7.23 -12.82 -12.46
CA SER A 61 -8.44 -12.74 -11.60
C SER A 61 -8.21 -11.91 -10.32
N VAL A 62 -7.03 -12.06 -9.71
CA VAL A 62 -6.44 -11.15 -8.74
C VAL A 62 -5.10 -10.65 -9.30
N GLN A 63 -5.06 -9.41 -9.76
CA GLN A 63 -3.83 -8.77 -10.22
C GLN A 63 -3.11 -8.16 -9.02
N ARG A 64 -1.96 -8.71 -8.68
CA ARG A 64 -1.11 -8.20 -7.59
C ARG A 64 -0.17 -7.11 -8.12
N LEU A 65 -0.02 -6.05 -7.34
CA LEU A 65 1.00 -5.02 -7.50
C LEU A 65 1.67 -4.85 -6.15
N ARG A 66 2.94 -5.20 -6.05
CA ARG A 66 3.66 -5.20 -4.77
C ARG A 66 5.04 -4.57 -4.91
N TYR A 67 5.38 -3.64 -4.04
CA TYR A 67 6.75 -3.15 -3.92
C TYR A 67 7.66 -4.27 -3.40
N MET A 68 8.80 -4.47 -4.06
CA MET A 68 9.75 -5.54 -3.76
C MET A 68 10.70 -5.22 -2.60
N GLY A 69 10.86 -3.95 -2.25
CA GLY A 69 11.65 -3.58 -1.09
C GLY A 69 11.05 -4.11 0.21
N GLU A 70 11.91 -4.39 1.18
CA GLU A 70 11.54 -4.80 2.52
C GLU A 70 11.32 -3.56 3.37
N LEU A 71 10.06 -3.17 3.60
CA LEU A 71 9.73 -2.04 4.47
C LEU A 71 9.82 -2.48 5.94
N PRO A 72 10.74 -1.93 6.75
CA PRO A 72 10.92 -2.40 8.12
C PRO A 72 9.66 -2.18 8.97
N ILE A 73 9.24 -3.21 9.70
CA ILE A 73 8.18 -3.10 10.72
C ILE A 73 8.85 -3.23 12.08
N ARG A 74 8.96 -2.10 12.79
CA ARG A 74 9.58 -2.09 14.13
C ARG A 74 8.57 -2.59 15.17
N PRO A 75 9.01 -3.32 16.20
CA PRO A 75 8.15 -3.69 17.32
C PRO A 75 7.44 -2.47 17.89
N GLY A 76 6.11 -2.54 18.00
CA GLY A 76 5.28 -1.46 18.53
C GLY A 76 4.95 -0.33 17.55
N SER A 77 5.48 -0.35 16.32
CA SER A 77 5.20 0.69 15.32
C SER A 77 3.80 0.57 14.72
N TYR A 78 3.27 1.71 14.28
CA TYR A 78 2.07 1.77 13.44
C TYR A 78 2.47 2.33 12.09
N VAL A 79 2.12 1.63 11.03
CA VAL A 79 2.50 1.98 9.66
C VAL A 79 1.25 2.20 8.83
N GLU A 80 1.11 3.40 8.27
CA GLU A 80 0.02 3.75 7.36
C GLU A 80 0.48 3.59 5.91
N ILE A 81 -0.35 2.93 5.11
CA ILE A 81 -0.20 2.78 3.66
C ILE A 81 -1.35 3.53 3.01
N THR A 82 -1.04 4.37 2.03
CA THR A 82 -2.03 5.08 1.23
C THR A 82 -1.75 4.92 -0.26
N ALA A 83 -2.82 4.87 -1.05
CA ALA A 83 -2.74 4.80 -2.50
C ALA A 83 -3.91 5.53 -3.14
N ARG A 84 -3.74 6.00 -4.37
CA ARG A 84 -4.83 6.58 -5.17
C ARG A 84 -4.92 5.85 -6.51
N ILE A 85 -6.13 5.58 -6.94
CA ILE A 85 -6.40 4.81 -8.16
C ILE A 85 -7.64 5.33 -8.85
N LYS A 86 -7.68 5.24 -10.18
CA LYS A 86 -8.89 5.45 -10.98
C LYS A 86 -8.99 4.43 -12.11
N ALA A 87 -10.20 4.03 -12.45
CA ALA A 87 -10.43 3.28 -13.67
C ALA A 87 -10.37 4.23 -14.87
N LEU A 88 -9.79 3.80 -15.99
CA LEU A 88 -9.77 4.57 -17.24
C LEU A 88 -10.74 4.01 -18.27
N ARG A 89 -10.71 2.69 -18.49
CA ARG A 89 -11.56 2.02 -19.49
C ARG A 89 -11.75 0.54 -19.18
N GLY A 90 -12.73 -0.07 -19.84
CA GLY A 90 -13.05 -1.49 -19.68
C GLY A 90 -13.78 -1.80 -18.37
N PRO A 91 -13.91 -3.08 -18.01
CA PRO A 91 -14.58 -3.52 -16.80
C PRO A 91 -13.97 -2.89 -15.53
N LEU A 92 -14.82 -2.55 -14.55
CA LEU A 92 -14.40 -1.92 -13.30
C LEU A 92 -13.98 -2.98 -12.26
N PRO A 93 -12.70 -3.04 -11.85
CA PRO A 93 -12.27 -3.93 -10.78
C PRO A 93 -12.64 -3.37 -9.41
N MET A 94 -12.60 -4.23 -8.40
CA MET A 94 -12.44 -3.83 -7.00
C MET A 94 -10.94 -3.73 -6.69
N VAL A 95 -10.58 -2.90 -5.73
CA VAL A 95 -9.20 -2.65 -5.32
C VAL A 95 -9.10 -2.67 -3.80
N ARG A 96 -7.99 -3.19 -3.28
CA ARG A 96 -7.64 -3.10 -1.84
C ARG A 96 -6.15 -2.88 -1.69
N ILE A 97 -5.74 -2.29 -0.57
CA ILE A 97 -4.35 -2.39 -0.13
C ILE A 97 -4.11 -3.83 0.33
N ALA A 98 -2.99 -4.38 -0.09
CA ALA A 98 -2.53 -5.70 0.31
C ALA A 98 -1.05 -5.63 0.68
N THR A 99 -0.62 -6.63 1.43
CA THR A 99 0.68 -6.66 2.09
C THR A 99 1.15 -8.10 2.16
N TRP A 100 2.43 -8.31 2.40
CA TRP A 100 3.01 -9.60 2.71
C TRP A 100 3.91 -9.45 3.93
N PRO A 101 3.57 -10.05 5.08
CA PRO A 101 4.35 -9.95 6.31
C PRO A 101 5.55 -10.89 6.25
N GLY A 102 6.74 -10.31 6.17
CA GLY A 102 8.01 -11.03 6.17
C GLY A 102 8.57 -11.23 7.57
N GLY A 103 8.98 -12.45 7.86
CA GLY A 103 9.61 -12.84 9.12
C GLY A 103 11.08 -13.25 8.95
N ALA A 104 11.64 -13.85 10.00
CA ALA A 104 13.03 -14.30 10.00
C ALA A 104 13.35 -15.24 8.83
N GLY A 105 14.51 -15.04 8.19
CA GLY A 105 14.96 -15.87 7.07
C GLY A 105 14.18 -15.65 5.77
N GLY A 106 13.49 -14.51 5.62
CA GLY A 106 12.77 -14.16 4.40
C GLY A 106 11.47 -14.95 4.20
N GLN A 107 10.91 -15.50 5.28
CA GLN A 107 9.73 -16.36 5.21
C GLN A 107 8.45 -15.58 5.50
N GLY A 108 7.40 -15.85 4.75
CA GLY A 108 6.08 -15.25 4.95
C GLY A 108 5.42 -15.79 6.20
N ILE A 109 4.76 -14.91 6.96
CA ILE A 109 4.12 -15.30 8.21
C ILE A 109 2.67 -15.69 7.95
N ALA A 110 2.37 -16.97 8.17
CA ALA A 110 1.02 -17.48 8.09
C ALA A 110 0.13 -16.92 9.22
N ASN A 111 -1.17 -16.82 8.93
CA ASN A 111 -2.23 -16.40 9.85
C ASN A 111 -2.14 -14.94 10.34
N LEU A 112 -1.29 -14.10 9.73
CA LEU A 112 -1.42 -12.65 9.87
C LEU A 112 -2.33 -12.09 8.76
N PRO A 113 -3.25 -11.17 9.10
CA PRO A 113 -4.11 -10.55 8.10
C PRO A 113 -3.24 -9.72 7.16
N SER A 114 -3.39 -9.92 5.85
CA SER A 114 -2.49 -9.34 4.85
C SER A 114 -3.18 -8.38 3.89
N THR A 115 -4.49 -8.17 4.03
CA THR A 115 -5.28 -7.40 3.06
C THR A 115 -6.30 -6.52 3.75
N GLY A 116 -6.44 -5.29 3.29
CA GLY A 116 -7.47 -4.36 3.69
C GLY A 116 -8.85 -4.65 3.08
N PRO A 117 -9.82 -3.78 3.40
CA PRO A 117 -11.16 -3.84 2.81
C PRO A 117 -11.13 -3.62 1.30
N LEU A 118 -12.02 -4.32 0.59
CA LEU A 118 -12.22 -4.14 -0.85
C LEU A 118 -13.08 -2.91 -1.13
N LEU A 119 -12.56 -2.01 -1.96
CA LEU A 119 -13.25 -0.85 -2.49
C LEU A 119 -13.64 -1.12 -3.95
N ARG A 120 -14.90 -0.88 -4.32
CA ARG A 120 -15.37 -1.00 -5.71
C ARG A 120 -15.17 0.32 -6.45
N LEU A 121 -14.52 0.26 -7.61
CA LEU A 121 -14.51 1.39 -8.54
C LEU A 121 -15.90 1.47 -9.21
N VAL A 122 -16.53 2.65 -9.19
CA VAL A 122 -17.92 2.84 -9.63
C VAL A 122 -18.05 3.64 -10.94
N ALA A 123 -16.99 4.32 -11.36
CA ALA A 123 -16.95 5.11 -12.59
C ALA A 123 -15.51 5.21 -13.12
N HIS A 124 -15.39 5.52 -14.41
CA HIS A 124 -14.11 5.87 -15.04
C HIS A 124 -13.75 7.34 -14.75
N ASP A 125 -12.45 7.64 -14.76
CA ASP A 125 -11.85 8.95 -14.53
C ASP A 125 -12.22 9.61 -13.19
N VAL A 126 -12.67 8.80 -12.21
CA VAL A 126 -12.91 9.24 -10.83
C VAL A 126 -11.81 8.67 -9.92
N PRO A 127 -10.87 9.49 -9.44
CA PRO A 127 -9.85 9.03 -8.51
C PRO A 127 -10.45 8.73 -7.14
N VAL A 128 -10.10 7.57 -6.60
CA VAL A 128 -10.44 7.13 -5.24
C VAL A 128 -9.17 6.90 -4.43
N GLY A 129 -9.23 7.19 -3.13
CA GLY A 129 -8.15 6.94 -2.18
C GLY A 129 -8.37 5.66 -1.39
N LEU A 130 -7.28 4.95 -1.11
CA LEU A 130 -7.23 3.85 -0.16
C LEU A 130 -6.30 4.22 0.98
N ARG A 131 -6.64 3.72 2.18
CA ARG A 131 -5.83 3.84 3.38
C ARG A 131 -5.90 2.52 4.15
N LEU A 132 -4.77 2.11 4.70
CA LEU A 132 -4.66 0.94 5.56
C LEU A 132 -3.61 1.22 6.64
N VAL A 133 -3.88 0.82 7.88
CA VAL A 133 -2.88 0.86 8.97
C VAL A 133 -2.59 -0.53 9.49
N ILE A 134 -1.29 -0.84 9.57
CA ILE A 134 -0.75 -1.97 10.30
C ILE A 134 -0.38 -1.51 11.70
N GLY A 135 -0.72 -2.29 12.73
CA GLY A 135 -0.31 -2.02 14.10
C GLY A 135 -0.19 -3.29 14.95
N PRO A 136 0.41 -3.19 16.15
CA PRO A 136 0.66 -4.34 17.03
C PRO A 136 -0.58 -4.80 17.81
N GLN A 137 -1.64 -4.00 17.83
CA GLN A 137 -2.86 -4.28 18.60
C GLN A 137 -4.10 -3.75 17.88
N ALA A 138 -5.23 -4.39 18.12
CA ALA A 138 -6.51 -3.89 17.64
C ALA A 138 -6.87 -2.56 18.31
N GLY A 139 -7.29 -1.59 17.52
CA GLY A 139 -7.70 -0.28 18.00
C GLY A 139 -8.39 0.53 16.90
N PRO A 140 -9.01 1.67 17.25
CA PRO A 140 -9.60 2.56 16.26
C PRO A 140 -8.59 2.96 15.20
N GLY A 141 -8.94 2.77 13.92
CA GLY A 141 -8.10 3.16 12.79
C GLY A 141 -6.98 2.18 12.42
N VAL A 142 -6.87 1.04 13.12
CA VAL A 142 -5.97 -0.08 12.78
C VAL A 142 -6.73 -1.12 11.97
N ASP A 143 -6.21 -1.47 10.80
CA ASP A 143 -6.84 -2.40 9.86
C ASP A 143 -6.24 -3.80 9.95
N LEU A 144 -4.90 -3.88 10.06
CA LEU A 144 -4.16 -5.15 10.16
C LEU A 144 -3.42 -5.20 11.50
N VAL A 145 -3.74 -6.21 12.31
CA VAL A 145 -3.03 -6.48 13.56
C VAL A 145 -1.93 -7.49 13.30
N TRP A 146 -0.68 -7.07 13.41
CA TRP A 146 0.50 -7.92 13.24
C TRP A 146 1.19 -8.12 14.59
N ASP A 147 1.72 -9.32 14.80
CA ASP A 147 2.56 -9.61 15.96
C ASP A 147 4.05 -9.36 15.65
N ASP A 148 4.89 -9.55 16.67
CA ASP A 148 6.33 -9.27 16.63
C ASP A 148 7.13 -10.21 15.72
N ARG A 149 6.50 -11.22 15.13
CA ARG A 149 7.14 -12.07 14.13
C ARG A 149 7.35 -11.32 12.82
N ALA A 150 6.52 -10.33 12.51
CA ALA A 150 6.62 -9.52 11.30
C ALA A 150 7.75 -8.49 11.44
N LEU A 151 8.83 -8.72 10.70
CA LEU A 151 10.03 -7.89 10.72
C LEU A 151 10.01 -6.84 9.60
N TYR A 152 9.33 -7.14 8.49
CA TYR A 152 9.17 -6.25 7.35
C TYR A 152 7.88 -6.54 6.59
N ALA A 153 7.54 -5.64 5.66
CA ALA A 153 6.41 -5.78 4.76
C ALA A 153 6.84 -5.56 3.31
N HIS A 154 6.34 -6.40 2.41
CA HIS A 154 6.09 -5.95 1.04
C HIS A 154 4.69 -5.37 0.99
N VAL A 155 4.49 -4.23 0.33
CA VAL A 155 3.20 -3.51 0.33
C VAL A 155 2.75 -3.14 -1.08
N GLY A 156 1.44 -3.00 -1.28
CA GLY A 156 0.91 -2.54 -2.56
C GLY A 156 -0.59 -2.76 -2.67
N LEU A 157 -1.06 -3.14 -3.85
CA LEU A 157 -2.49 -3.28 -4.17
C LEU A 157 -2.81 -4.67 -4.74
N ASP A 158 -4.06 -5.10 -4.51
CA ASP A 158 -4.69 -6.15 -5.30
C ASP A 158 -5.85 -5.54 -6.10
N LEU A 159 -5.94 -5.85 -7.39
CA LEU A 159 -7.13 -5.61 -8.20
C LEU A 159 -7.89 -6.92 -8.40
N VAL A 160 -9.16 -6.94 -8.00
CA VAL A 160 -10.00 -8.14 -7.97
C VAL A 160 -11.21 -7.96 -8.88
N GLY A 161 -11.56 -9.00 -9.63
CA GLY A 161 -12.77 -9.03 -10.45
C GLY A 161 -12.50 -9.26 -11.94
N PRO A 162 -13.28 -8.67 -12.86
CA PRO A 162 -13.18 -8.97 -14.28
C PRO A 162 -11.86 -8.49 -14.90
N ASP A 163 -11.37 -9.22 -15.90
CA ASP A 163 -10.15 -8.87 -16.64
C ASP A 163 -10.42 -7.86 -17.77
N GLY A 164 -9.36 -7.26 -18.30
CA GLY A 164 -9.42 -6.30 -19.41
C GLY A 164 -9.66 -4.84 -19.00
N GLY A 165 -9.98 -4.59 -17.73
CA GLY A 165 -10.04 -3.24 -17.16
C GLY A 165 -8.67 -2.59 -17.13
N VAL A 166 -8.60 -1.28 -17.42
CA VAL A 166 -7.38 -0.49 -17.33
C VAL A 166 -7.55 0.59 -16.27
N VAL A 167 -6.58 0.67 -15.36
CA VAL A 167 -6.55 1.62 -14.25
C VAL A 167 -5.29 2.49 -14.32
N ARG A 168 -5.34 3.67 -13.68
CA ARG A 168 -4.16 4.44 -13.31
C ARG A 168 -4.01 4.47 -11.80
N ILE A 169 -2.79 4.30 -11.32
CA ILE A 169 -2.43 4.19 -9.91
C ILE A 169 -1.34 5.23 -9.67
N GLY A 170 -1.64 6.20 -8.80
CA GLY A 170 -0.63 7.13 -8.30
C GLY A 170 0.25 6.46 -7.26
N ASP A 171 1.43 7.02 -7.00
CA ASP A 171 2.44 6.43 -6.12
C ASP A 171 1.86 5.98 -4.78
N ILE A 172 2.35 4.84 -4.30
CA ILE A 172 1.95 4.27 -3.01
C ILE A 172 2.85 4.91 -1.94
N ALA A 173 2.24 5.51 -0.93
CA ALA A 173 2.96 6.16 0.15
C ALA A 173 2.83 5.34 1.44
N VAL A 174 3.93 5.24 2.17
CA VAL A 174 3.99 4.54 3.45
C VAL A 174 4.63 5.44 4.50
N ARG A 175 4.02 5.52 5.67
CA ARG A 175 4.45 6.42 6.74
C ARG A 175 4.39 5.74 8.10
N ASP A 176 5.34 6.07 8.96
CA ASP A 176 5.24 5.77 10.38
C ASP A 176 4.23 6.73 11.01
N VAL A 177 3.17 6.18 11.60
CA VAL A 177 2.10 6.91 12.31
C VAL A 177 2.04 6.52 13.78
N THR A 178 3.14 5.99 14.33
CA THR A 178 3.26 5.52 15.72
C THR A 178 2.93 6.63 16.71
N ARG A 179 3.38 7.86 16.46
CA ARG A 179 3.09 9.02 17.33
C ARG A 179 1.58 9.30 17.49
N GLY A 180 0.78 8.97 16.47
CA GLY A 180 -0.69 9.10 16.51
C GLY A 180 -1.41 7.98 17.26
N HIS A 181 -0.72 6.86 17.56
CA HIS A 181 -1.31 5.66 18.18
C HIS A 181 -0.61 5.23 19.48
N GLY A 182 0.47 5.91 19.87
CA GLY A 182 1.24 5.61 21.08
C GLY A 182 0.46 5.85 22.39
N PRO A 183 0.94 5.27 23.51
CA PRO A 183 0.30 5.41 24.82
C PRO A 183 0.26 6.89 25.24
N GLY A 184 -0.91 7.50 25.12
CA GLY A 184 -1.13 8.92 25.38
C GLY A 184 -2.09 9.60 24.41
N HIS A 185 -2.23 9.07 23.18
CA HIS A 185 -3.26 9.54 22.24
C HIS A 185 -4.58 8.82 22.48
N ARG A 186 -5.14 8.99 23.69
CA ARG A 186 -6.57 8.79 23.88
C ARG A 186 -7.22 9.94 23.12
N ALA A 187 -7.84 9.66 21.98
CA ALA A 187 -8.72 10.63 21.33
C ALA A 187 -9.67 11.16 22.41
N LEU A 188 -9.44 12.41 22.85
CA LEU A 188 -10.36 13.05 23.77
C LEU A 188 -11.66 13.19 22.98
N PRO A 189 -12.78 12.62 23.46
CA PRO A 189 -14.05 12.81 22.77
C PRO A 189 -14.34 14.31 22.73
N GLY A 190 -14.35 14.91 21.53
CA GLY A 190 -14.90 16.26 21.32
C GLY A 190 -14.01 17.36 20.74
N PHE A 191 -12.80 17.12 20.24
CA PHE A 191 -12.05 18.16 19.51
C PHE A 191 -11.75 17.75 18.07
N ALA A 192 -12.67 18.07 17.16
CA ALA A 192 -12.33 18.26 15.75
C ALA A 192 -11.77 19.69 15.60
N PRO A 193 -10.58 19.90 15.00
CA PRO A 193 -10.20 21.22 14.52
C PRO A 193 -11.15 21.61 13.38
N ALA A 194 -11.74 22.81 13.48
CA ALA A 194 -12.53 23.38 12.40
C ALA A 194 -11.66 23.55 11.14
N PRO A 195 -12.21 23.33 9.94
CA PRO A 195 -11.48 23.59 8.70
C PRO A 195 -11.21 25.10 8.59
N ILE A 196 -9.96 25.44 8.27
CA ILE A 196 -9.61 26.73 7.66
C ILE A 196 -9.54 26.50 6.16
#